data_AF-A0A399Z770-F1
#
_entry.id   AF-A0A399Z770-F1
#
_cell.length_a   1.000
_cell.length_b   1.000
_cell.length_c   1.000
_cell.angle_alpha   90.00
_cell.angle_beta   90.00
_cell.angle_gamma   90.00
#
_symmetry.space_group_name_H-M   'P 1'
#
loop_
_entity.id
_entity.type
_entity.pdbx_description
1 polymer ?
#
loop_
_entity_poly.entity_id
_entity_poly.type
_entity_poly.pdbx_seq_one_letter_code
_entity_poly.pdbx_strand_id
1 'polypeptide(L)'
;MADLLDYMRQTFRPTSDVSFDRRFNEIKTTPMLILDDLKESGTSSVWAEDKLYQILNHRYYAHLPTVITSTLKPDSFAVNYPGLWNKILDASKSQVHVVDMPPYRRMGRKSAGQRKK
;
A
#
# COMPACT_ATOMS: atom_id res chain seq x y z
N MET A 1 -0.51 5.56 -3.52
CA MET A 1 -1.64 4.72 -3.97
C MET A 1 -2.27 5.10 -5.31
N ALA A 2 -2.29 6.38 -5.73
CA ALA A 2 -2.81 6.74 -7.06
C ALA A 2 -2.03 6.07 -8.20
N ASP A 3 -0.69 5.99 -8.12
CA ASP A 3 0.15 5.51 -9.23
C ASP A 3 0.03 4.02 -9.55
N LEU A 4 -0.14 3.13 -8.56
CA LEU A 4 -0.36 1.70 -8.83
C LEU A 4 -1.71 1.49 -9.53
N LEU A 5 -2.73 2.21 -9.08
CA LEU A 5 -4.08 2.13 -9.65
C LEU A 5 -4.15 2.80 -11.02
N ASP A 6 -3.44 3.91 -11.23
CA ASP A 6 -3.29 4.54 -12.53
C ASP A 6 -2.49 3.67 -13.49
N TYR A 7 -1.43 3.00 -13.00
CA TYR A 7 -0.68 2.02 -13.77
C TYR A 7 -1.58 0.85 -14.20
N MET A 8 -2.45 0.36 -13.31
CA MET A 8 -3.43 -0.66 -13.66
C MET A 8 -4.51 -0.13 -14.63
N ARG A 9 -4.95 1.12 -14.48
CA ARG A 9 -5.95 1.76 -15.36
C ARG A 9 -5.45 2.07 -16.76
N GLN A 10 -4.16 2.40 -16.92
CA GLN A 10 -3.55 2.66 -18.23
C GLN A 10 -3.63 1.45 -19.18
N THR A 11 -3.92 0.26 -18.66
CA THR A 11 -4.07 -0.99 -19.43
C THR A 11 -5.48 -1.24 -19.96
N PHE A 12 -6.47 -0.40 -19.60
CA PHE A 12 -7.84 -0.47 -20.13
C PHE A 12 -7.99 0.08 -21.56
N ARG A 13 -6.89 0.53 -22.20
CA ARG A 13 -6.94 0.98 -23.60
C ARG A 13 -7.07 -0.27 -24.50
N PRO A 14 -8.03 -0.31 -25.45
CA PRO A 14 -8.28 -1.48 -26.31
C PRO A 14 -7.12 -1.84 -27.24
N THR A 15 -6.03 -1.06 -27.23
CA THR A 15 -4.83 -1.19 -28.07
C THR A 15 -3.57 -1.61 -27.29
N SER A 16 -3.67 -2.01 -26.02
CA SER A 16 -2.48 -2.37 -25.24
C SER A 16 -2.08 -3.84 -25.43
N ASP A 17 -0.85 -4.10 -25.89
CA ASP A 17 -0.27 -5.44 -26.18
C ASP A 17 -0.20 -6.41 -24.98
N VAL A 18 -0.54 -5.95 -23.77
CA VAL A 18 -0.58 -6.76 -22.56
C VAL A 18 -1.93 -6.58 -21.89
N SER A 19 -2.77 -7.63 -21.94
CA SER A 19 -4.09 -7.62 -21.30
C SER A 19 -3.97 -7.28 -19.81
N PHE A 20 -4.99 -6.57 -19.28
CA PHE A 20 -5.12 -6.28 -17.85
C PHE A 20 -4.88 -7.53 -17.00
N ASP A 21 -5.40 -8.69 -17.43
CA ASP A 21 -5.27 -9.95 -16.71
C ASP A 21 -3.82 -10.44 -16.60
N ARG A 22 -3.00 -10.28 -17.65
CA ARG A 22 -1.59 -10.67 -17.61
C ARG A 22 -0.82 -9.82 -16.60
N ARG A 23 -0.99 -8.50 -16.66
CA ARG A 23 -0.34 -7.57 -15.69
C ARG A 23 -0.82 -7.78 -14.27
N PHE A 24 -2.13 -8.00 -14.10
CA PHE A 24 -2.70 -8.34 -12.81
C PHE A 24 -2.12 -9.64 -12.27
N ASN A 25 -1.90 -10.64 -13.14
CA ASN A 25 -1.27 -11.89 -12.77
C ASN A 25 0.19 -11.69 -12.38
N GLU A 26 0.97 -10.92 -13.14
CA GLU A 26 2.36 -10.59 -12.83
C GLU A 26 2.49 -9.93 -11.44
N ILE A 27 1.60 -9.00 -11.09
CA ILE A 27 1.59 -8.36 -9.76
C ILE A 27 1.21 -9.37 -8.66
N LYS A 28 0.24 -10.25 -8.93
CA LYS A 28 -0.15 -11.29 -7.96
C LYS A 28 0.98 -12.28 -7.68
N THR A 29 1.72 -12.68 -8.72
CA THR A 29 2.69 -13.79 -8.65
C THR A 29 4.15 -13.34 -8.54
N THR A 30 4.44 -12.04 -8.59
CA THR A 30 5.81 -11.53 -8.47
C THR A 30 6.51 -12.07 -7.21
N PRO A 31 7.81 -12.43 -7.27
CA PRO A 31 8.54 -12.96 -6.12
C PRO A 31 8.54 -12.04 -4.90
N MET A 32 8.46 -10.72 -5.10
CA MET A 32 8.38 -9.73 -4.03
C MET A 32 7.50 -8.55 -4.45
N LEU A 33 6.59 -8.14 -3.58
CA LEU A 33 5.72 -6.99 -3.78
C LEU A 33 5.92 -5.99 -2.63
N ILE A 34 6.16 -4.73 -2.97
CA ILE A 34 6.21 -3.62 -2.00
C ILE A 34 5.03 -2.71 -2.28
N LEU A 35 4.13 -2.59 -1.31
CA LEU A 35 2.98 -1.68 -1.35
C LEU A 35 3.29 -0.50 -0.45
N ASP A 36 3.51 0.65 -1.09
CA ASP A 36 3.82 1.88 -0.37
C ASP A 36 2.56 2.68 0.00
N ASP A 37 2.54 3.20 1.21
CA ASP A 37 1.59 4.18 1.74
C ASP A 37 0.13 3.71 1.65
N LEU A 38 -0.17 2.55 2.24
CA LEU A 38 -1.52 2.02 2.40
C LEU A 38 -2.30 2.89 3.41
N LYS A 39 -3.40 3.50 2.97
CA LYS A 39 -4.18 4.48 3.74
C LYS A 39 -5.54 3.94 4.14
N GLU A 40 -6.36 4.80 4.74
CA GLU A 40 -7.75 4.52 5.07
C GLU A 40 -8.56 4.14 3.81
N SER A 41 -9.45 3.15 3.97
CA SER A 41 -10.39 2.76 2.92
C SER A 41 -11.43 3.87 2.69
N GLY A 42 -11.98 3.95 1.48
CA GLY A 42 -12.89 5.02 1.07
C GLY A 42 -12.22 6.27 0.48
N THR A 43 -10.89 6.42 0.61
CA THR A 43 -10.12 7.40 -0.19
C THR A 43 -9.85 6.93 -1.62
N SER A 44 -10.13 5.66 -1.91
CA SER A 44 -9.92 5.02 -3.21
C SER A 44 -11.24 4.48 -3.80
N SER A 45 -11.27 4.18 -5.10
CA SER A 45 -12.47 3.63 -5.74
C SER A 45 -12.76 2.21 -5.26
N VAL A 46 -14.03 1.79 -5.14
CA VAL A 46 -14.43 0.41 -4.79
C VAL A 46 -13.67 -0.67 -5.58
N TRP A 47 -13.52 -0.45 -6.89
CA TRP A 47 -12.74 -1.34 -7.76
C TRP A 47 -11.28 -1.51 -7.32
N ALA A 48 -10.65 -0.45 -6.82
CA ALA A 48 -9.27 -0.48 -6.35
C ALA A 48 -9.14 -1.34 -5.08
N GLU A 49 -10.09 -1.22 -4.17
CA GLU A 49 -10.15 -2.01 -2.94
C GLU A 49 -10.36 -3.49 -3.25
N ASP A 50 -11.25 -3.81 -4.20
CA ASP A 50 -11.46 -5.18 -4.68
C ASP A 50 -10.20 -5.80 -5.29
N LYS A 51 -9.46 -5.02 -6.09
CA LYS A 51 -8.22 -5.51 -6.72
C LYS A 51 -7.10 -5.67 -5.70
N LEU A 52 -6.97 -4.75 -4.76
CA LEU A 52 -6.03 -4.88 -3.65
C LEU A 52 -6.35 -6.12 -2.81
N TYR A 53 -7.64 -6.37 -2.53
CA TYR A 53 -8.10 -7.57 -1.85
C TYR A 53 -7.67 -8.83 -2.59
N GLN A 54 -7.95 -8.91 -3.89
CA GLN A 54 -7.57 -10.07 -4.71
C GLN A 54 -6.06 -10.33 -4.70
N ILE A 55 -5.23 -9.27 -4.78
CA ILE A 55 -3.77 -9.39 -4.75
C ILE A 55 -3.30 -9.91 -3.39
N LEU A 56 -3.65 -9.21 -2.30
CA LEU A 56 -3.16 -9.54 -0.97
C LEU A 56 -3.68 -10.90 -0.48
N ASN A 57 -4.93 -11.24 -0.81
CA ASN A 57 -5.51 -12.53 -0.48
C ASN A 57 -4.76 -13.68 -1.17
N HIS A 58 -4.47 -13.56 -2.47
CA HIS A 58 -3.71 -14.58 -3.19
C HIS A 58 -2.30 -14.74 -2.60
N ARG A 59 -1.60 -13.64 -2.37
CA ARG A 59 -0.22 -13.64 -1.87
C ARG A 59 -0.12 -14.23 -0.46
N TYR A 60 -1.10 -13.98 0.39
CA TYR A 60 -1.20 -14.58 1.72
C TYR A 60 -1.28 -16.11 1.69
N TYR A 61 -2.12 -16.68 0.83
CA TYR A 61 -2.25 -18.14 0.71
C TYR A 61 -1.09 -18.78 -0.04
N ALA A 62 -0.50 -18.07 -1.01
CA ALA A 62 0.67 -18.51 -1.76
C ALA A 62 2.00 -18.30 -1.02
N HIS A 63 1.98 -17.73 0.19
CA HIS A 63 3.17 -17.40 1.00
C HIS A 63 4.19 -16.54 0.24
N LEU A 64 3.69 -15.58 -0.56
CA LEU A 64 4.54 -14.71 -1.37
C LEU A 64 4.99 -13.47 -0.57
N PRO A 65 6.31 -13.18 -0.51
CA PRO A 65 6.86 -12.05 0.22
C PRO A 65 6.20 -10.72 -0.15
N THR A 66 5.65 -10.02 0.84
CA THR A 66 4.96 -8.74 0.64
C THR A 66 5.34 -7.78 1.76
N VAL A 67 5.77 -6.57 1.40
CA VAL A 67 6.05 -5.48 2.33
C VAL A 67 4.96 -4.43 2.15
N ILE A 68 4.37 -3.99 3.26
CA ILE A 68 3.34 -2.95 3.27
C ILE A 68 3.83 -1.83 4.18
N THR A 69 3.88 -0.61 3.67
CA THR A 69 4.04 0.59 4.50
C THR A 69 2.69 1.25 4.67
N SER A 70 2.42 1.79 5.86
CA SER A 70 1.14 2.41 6.17
C SER A 70 1.30 3.43 7.28
N THR A 71 0.48 4.48 7.22
CA THR A 71 0.30 5.43 8.33
C THR A 71 -0.75 4.95 9.33
N LEU A 72 -1.46 3.87 9.04
CA LEU A 72 -2.48 3.29 9.92
C LEU A 72 -1.83 2.59 11.11
N LYS A 73 -2.46 2.72 12.28
CA LYS A 73 -2.15 1.87 13.43
C LYS A 73 -2.72 0.46 13.19
N PRO A 74 -2.13 -0.60 13.75
CA PRO A 74 -2.63 -1.97 13.61
C PRO A 74 -4.13 -2.11 13.90
N ASP A 75 -4.62 -1.50 14.98
CA ASP A 75 -6.03 -1.58 15.37
C ASP A 75 -6.98 -0.95 14.32
N SER A 76 -6.49 0.04 13.58
CA SER A 76 -7.26 0.72 12.53
C SER A 76 -7.46 -0.16 11.29
N PHE A 77 -6.66 -1.22 11.10
CA PHE A 77 -6.82 -2.11 9.94
C PHE A 77 -8.14 -2.88 9.98
N ALA A 78 -8.66 -3.25 11.16
CA ALA A 78 -9.92 -3.97 11.26
C ALA A 78 -11.10 -3.16 10.73
N VAL A 79 -11.08 -1.85 10.96
CA VAL A 79 -12.10 -0.91 10.48
C VAL A 79 -11.95 -0.62 8.99
N ASN A 80 -10.70 -0.39 8.54
CA ASN A 80 -10.44 0.00 7.16
C ASN A 80 -10.49 -1.18 6.18
N TYR A 81 -10.05 -2.36 6.59
CA TYR A 81 -9.89 -3.54 5.73
C TYR A 81 -10.49 -4.80 6.37
N PRO A 82 -11.82 -4.87 6.56
CA PRO A 82 -12.48 -5.95 7.32
C PRO A 82 -12.21 -7.36 6.77
N GLY A 83 -11.96 -7.51 5.46
CA GLY A 83 -11.64 -8.81 4.83
C GLY A 83 -10.15 -9.18 4.77
N LEU A 84 -9.24 -8.24 5.09
CA LEU A 84 -7.79 -8.44 4.96
C LEU A 84 -7.04 -8.29 6.28
N TRP A 85 -7.57 -7.55 7.26
CA TRP A 85 -6.83 -7.23 8.49
C TRP A 85 -6.28 -8.48 9.18
N ASN A 86 -7.08 -9.55 9.28
CA ASN A 86 -6.66 -10.84 9.84
C ASN A 86 -5.47 -11.46 9.11
N LYS A 87 -5.34 -11.22 7.80
CA LYS A 87 -4.26 -11.76 6.96
C LYS A 87 -3.02 -10.88 7.03
N ILE A 88 -3.22 -9.56 7.03
CA ILE A 88 -2.14 -8.57 7.14
C ILE A 88 -1.46 -8.67 8.50
N LEU A 89 -2.25 -8.84 9.57
CA LEU A 89 -1.79 -8.88 10.97
C LEU A 89 -1.64 -10.31 11.51
N ASP A 90 -1.65 -11.33 10.65
CA ASP A 90 -1.42 -12.72 11.07
C ASP A 90 0.02 -12.88 11.60
N ALA A 91 0.15 -13.01 12.92
CA ALA A 91 1.46 -13.15 13.58
C ALA A 91 2.24 -14.42 13.17
N SER A 92 1.58 -15.41 12.56
CA SER A 92 2.26 -16.62 12.06
C SER A 92 2.98 -16.41 10.72
N LYS A 93 2.62 -15.35 9.97
CA LYS A 93 3.11 -15.11 8.60
C LYS A 93 3.63 -13.69 8.36
N SER A 94 3.21 -12.74 9.19
CA SER A 94 3.51 -11.33 9.05
C SER A 94 4.25 -10.80 10.28
N GLN A 95 5.15 -9.86 10.06
CA GLN A 95 5.84 -9.12 11.11
C GLN A 95 5.46 -7.65 11.02
N VAL A 96 5.00 -7.08 12.13
CA VAL A 96 4.61 -5.67 12.22
C VAL A 96 5.74 -4.88 12.84
N HIS A 97 6.29 -3.94 12.08
CA HIS A 97 7.33 -3.02 12.55
C HIS A 97 6.76 -1.62 12.68
N VAL A 98 6.65 -1.14 13.92
CA VAL A 98 6.25 0.24 14.20
C VAL A 98 7.49 1.13 14.09
N VAL A 99 7.46 2.07 13.16
CA VAL A 99 8.54 3.06 12.97
C VAL A 99 8.16 4.34 13.70
N ASP A 100 8.58 4.45 14.96
CA ASP A 100 8.41 5.67 15.76
C ASP A 100 9.64 6.56 15.61
N MET A 101 9.73 7.24 14.47
CA MET A 101 10.83 8.17 14.17
C MET A 101 10.28 9.50 13.64
N PRO A 102 10.88 10.64 14.05
CA PRO A 102 10.54 11.93 13.47
C PRO A 102 10.92 11.96 11.97
N PRO A 103 10.27 12.80 11.15
CA PRO A 103 10.54 12.87 9.73
C PRO A 103 12.02 13.17 9.45
N TYR A 104 12.66 12.31 8.65
CA TYR A 104 14.09 12.38 8.35
C TYR A 104 14.51 13.73 7.75
N ARG A 105 13.67 14.31 6.89
CA ARG A 105 13.94 15.60 6.26
C ARG A 105 13.63 16.72 7.26
N ARG A 106 14.62 17.12 8.06
CA ARG A 106 14.57 18.32 8.92
C ARG A 106 14.03 19.49 8.10
N MET A 107 12.84 19.99 8.45
CA MET A 107 12.37 21.31 8.03
C MET A 107 13.45 22.28 8.52
N GLY A 108 14.14 22.96 7.60
CA GLY A 108 15.26 23.83 7.94
C GLY A 108 14.88 24.77 9.08
N ARG A 109 15.71 24.82 10.14
CA ARG A 109 15.60 25.83 11.20
C ARG A 109 15.34 27.16 10.51
N LYS A 110 14.14 27.73 10.67
CA LYS A 110 13.95 29.15 10.38
C LYS A 110 14.95 29.89 11.26
N SER A 111 15.97 30.46 10.62
CA SER A 111 16.96 31.30 11.27
C SER A 111 16.20 32.35 12.08
N ALA A 112 16.43 32.37 13.39
CA ALA A 112 15.92 33.41 14.26
C ALA A 112 16.44 34.75 13.75
N GLY A 113 15.55 35.53 13.12
CA GLY A 113 15.83 36.91 12.77
C GLY A 113 15.92 37.73 14.05
N GLN A 114 17.14 37.86 14.60
CA GLN A 114 17.48 39.02 15.41
C GLN A 114 17.21 40.27 14.57
N ARG A 115 16.20 41.05 14.95
CA ARG A 115 16.14 42.46 14.60
C ARG A 115 16.09 43.26 15.89
N LYS A 116 17.29 43.77 16.26
CA LYS A 116 17.50 44.92 17.14
C LYS A 116 16.50 46.02 16.82
N LYS A 117 15.87 46.58 17.85
CA LYS A 117 15.68 48.03 17.96
C LYS A 117 15.70 48.42 19.43
#